data_AF-A0A2A9P1K6-F1
#
_entry.id   AF-A0A2A9P1K6-F1
#
_cell.length_a   1.000
_cell.length_b   1.000
_cell.length_c   1.000
_cell.angle_alpha   90.00
_cell.angle_beta   90.00
_cell.angle_gamma   90.00
#
_symmetry.space_group_name_H-M   'P 1'
#
loop_
_entity.id
_entity.type
_entity.pdbx_description
1 polymer ?
#
loop_
_entity_poly.entity_id
_entity_poly.type
_entity_poly.pdbx_seq_one_letter_code
_entity_poly.pdbx_strand_id
1 'polypeptide(L)' 'MNALSRREEETILKATKARALKECDQVVKEFAVCASGRTISVAWACRDKLKVVQDCMIQL' A
#
# COMPACT_ATOMS: atom_id res chain seq x y z
N MET A 1 14.38 24.44 -4.38
CA MET A 1 14.16 23.01 -4.11
C MET A 1 15.30 22.53 -3.25
N ASN A 2 15.08 22.39 -1.95
CA ASN A 2 16.09 21.80 -1.07
C ASN A 2 16.15 20.31 -1.41
N ALA A 3 17.31 19.83 -1.81
CA ALA A 3 17.54 18.40 -1.93
C ALA A 3 17.42 17.83 -0.52
N LEU A 4 16.33 17.08 -0.27
CA LEU A 4 16.15 16.40 1.00
C LEU A 4 17.31 15.43 1.19
N SER A 5 17.79 15.32 2.43
CA SER A 5 18.74 14.26 2.75
C SER A 5 18.01 12.91 2.61
N ARG A 6 18.69 11.86 2.13
CA ARG A 6 18.09 10.52 1.95
C ARG A 6 17.35 10.02 3.19
N ARG A 7 17.79 10.40 4.39
CA ARG A 7 17.14 10.05 5.66
C ARG A 7 15.79 10.76 5.85
N GLU A 8 15.70 12.02 5.43
CA GLU A 8 14.46 12.80 5.50
C GLU A 8 13.46 12.26 4.47
N GLU A 9 13.92 11.94 3.26
CA GLU A 9 13.09 11.29 2.24
C GLU A 9 12.55 9.95 2.75
N GLU A 10 13.38 9.09 3.33
CA GLU A 10 12.92 7.82 3.93
C GLU A 10 11.91 8.03 5.07
N THR A 11 12.11 9.06 5.89
CA THR A 11 11.21 9.37 7.01
C THR A 11 9.85 9.84 6.50
N ILE A 12 9.84 10.72 5.50
CA ILE A 12 8.63 11.21 4.85
C ILE A 12 7.91 10.05 4.16
N LEU A 13 8.64 9.22 3.41
CA LEU A 13 8.06 8.10 2.67
C LEU A 13 7.46 7.06 3.62
N LYS A 14 8.11 6.78 4.76
CA LYS A 14 7.53 5.94 5.83
C LYS A 14 6.29 6.56 6.46
N ALA A 15 6.32 7.85 6.78
CA ALA A 15 5.19 8.55 7.38
C ALA A 15 3.97 8.58 6.43
N THR A 16 4.19 8.92 5.15
CA THR A 16 3.16 8.91 4.11
C THR A 16 2.58 7.52 3.91
N LYS A 17 3.43 6.49 3.83
CA LYS A 17 2.97 5.10 3.71
C LYS A 17 2.15 4.66 4.92
N ALA A 18 2.59 4.97 6.14
CA ALA A 18 1.85 4.64 7.35
C ALA A 18 0.48 5.33 7.41
N ARG A 19 0.39 6.57 6.94
CA ARG A 19 -0.87 7.30 6.84
C ARG A 19 -1.79 6.71 5.76
N ALA A 20 -1.27 6.47 4.57
CA ALA A 20 -2.03 5.85 3.48
C ALA A 20 -2.57 4.47 3.87
N LEU A 21 -1.79 3.67 4.60
CA LEU A 21 -2.24 2.37 5.11
C LEU A 21 -3.38 2.50 6.13
N LYS A 22 -3.39 3.56 6.96
CA LYS A 22 -4.49 3.79 7.90
C LYS A 22 -5.78 4.24 7.20
N GLU A 23 -5.68 5.12 6.21
CA GLU A 23 -6.83 5.58 5.44
C GLU A 23 -7.42 4.45 4.59
N CYS A 24 -6.58 3.58 4.05
CA CYS A 24 -6.96 2.44 3.20
C CYS A 24 -7.12 1.12 3.98
N ASP A 25 -7.21 1.13 5.31
CA ASP A 25 -7.21 -0.08 6.15
C ASP A 25 -8.29 -1.10 5.74
N GLN A 26 -9.48 -0.61 5.36
CA GLN A 26 -10.58 -1.47 4.92
C GLN A 26 -10.25 -2.24 3.63
N VAL A 27 -9.72 -1.57 2.61
CA VAL A 27 -9.38 -2.21 1.33
C VAL A 27 -8.15 -3.12 1.47
N VAL A 28 -7.20 -2.75 2.34
CA VAL A 28 -6.04 -3.57 2.68
C VAL A 28 -6.47 -4.86 3.40
N LYS A 29 -7.45 -4.79 4.31
CA LYS A 29 -8.02 -5.97 4.96
C LYS A 29 -8.68 -6.92 3.97
N GLU A 30 -9.45 -6.42 3.01
CA GLU A 30 -10.04 -7.26 1.97
C GLU A 30 -8.98 -7.97 1.11
N PHE A 31 -7.91 -7.25 0.75
CA PHE A 31 -6.78 -7.85 0.05
C PHE A 31 -6.08 -8.89 0.93
N ALA A 32 -5.87 -8.62 2.22
CA ALA A 32 -5.24 -9.55 3.16
C ALA A 32 -6.07 -10.82 3.34
N VAL A 33 -7.40 -10.72 3.39
CA VAL A 33 -8.31 -11.89 3.42
C VAL A 33 -8.15 -12.72 2.15
N CYS A 34 -8.07 -12.08 0.97
CA CYS A 34 -7.85 -12.79 -0.29
C CYS A 34 -6.47 -13.45 -0.39
N ALA A 35 -5.43 -12.78 0.14
CA ALA A 35 -4.06 -13.28 0.16
C ALA A 35 -3.84 -14.36 1.23
N SER A 36 -4.66 -14.39 2.29
CA SER A 36 -4.56 -15.39 3.36
C SER A 36 -4.84 -16.78 2.80
N GLY A 37 -3.78 -17.59 2.69
CA GLY A 37 -3.83 -18.95 2.13
C GLY A 37 -3.40 -19.08 0.67
N ARG A 38 -3.03 -17.97 0.02
CA ARG A 38 -2.43 -17.97 -1.32
C ARG A 38 -1.05 -17.34 -1.21
N THR A 39 0.00 -18.05 -1.60
CA THR A 39 1.38 -17.52 -1.58
C THR A 39 1.90 -17.25 -2.99
N ILE A 40 1.59 -18.15 -3.92
CA ILE A 40 2.02 -18.06 -5.32
C ILE A 40 0.94 -17.40 -6.17
N SER A 41 -0.34 -17.69 -5.90
CA SER A 41 -1.46 -17.28 -6.76
C SER A 41 -2.04 -15.90 -6.47
N VAL A 42 -1.55 -15.19 -5.46
CA VAL A 42 -2.08 -13.87 -5.05
C VAL A 42 -2.03 -12.87 -6.19
N ALA A 43 -0.92 -12.87 -6.96
CA ALA A 43 -0.66 -11.90 -8.00
C ALA A 43 -1.74 -11.87 -9.10
N TRP A 44 -2.39 -13.01 -9.37
CA TRP A 44 -3.51 -13.09 -10.32
C TRP A 44 -4.86 -13.23 -9.65
N ALA A 45 -4.98 -14.00 -8.57
CA ALA A 45 -6.25 -14.27 -7.92
C ALA A 45 -6.83 -13.07 -7.15
N CYS A 46 -5.96 -12.22 -6.62
CA CYS A 46 -6.35 -11.05 -5.83
C CYS A 46 -6.04 -9.75 -6.59
N ARG A 47 -5.82 -9.83 -7.91
CA ARG A 47 -5.43 -8.69 -8.75
C ARG A 47 -6.43 -7.53 -8.66
N ASP A 48 -7.72 -7.83 -8.63
CA ASP A 48 -8.77 -6.81 -8.54
C ASP A 48 -8.73 -6.07 -7.19
N LYS A 49 -8.54 -6.81 -6.10
CA LYS A 49 -8.39 -6.24 -4.75
C LYS A 49 -7.08 -5.46 -4.61
N LEU A 50 -6.00 -5.95 -5.20
CA LEU A 50 -4.72 -5.26 -5.25
C LEU A 50 -4.85 -3.91 -5.99
N LYS A 51 -5.61 -3.87 -7.09
CA LYS A 51 -5.87 -2.63 -7.83
C LYS A 51 -6.61 -1.60 -6.97
N VAL A 52 -7.64 -2.01 -6.23
CA VAL A 52 -8.37 -1.12 -5.31
C VAL A 52 -7.46 -0.58 -4.20
N VAL A 53 -6.58 -1.42 -3.64
CA VAL A 53 -5.57 -0.97 -2.67
C VAL A 53 -4.61 0.04 -3.30
N GLN A 54 -4.14 -0.21 -4.52
CA GLN A 54 -3.28 0.72 -5.25
C GLN A 54 -3.99 2.05 -5.53
N ASP A 55 -5.22 2.02 -6.02
CA ASP A 55 -6.01 3.22 -6.31
C ASP A 55 -6.23 4.05 -5.03
N CYS A 56 -6.39 3.40 -3.87
CA CYS A 56 -6.50 4.09 -2.58
C CYS A 56 -5.16 4.65 -2.06
N MET A 57 -4.07 3.92 -2.27
CA MET A 57 -2.72 4.32 -1.82
C MET A 57 -2.07 5.38 -2.71
N ILE A 58 -2.55 5.56 -3.95
CA ILE A 58 -2.18 6.69 -4.80
C ILE A 58 -2.82 7.96 -4.22
N GLN A 59 -2.08 8.64 -3.36
CA GLN A 59 -2.37 10.00 -2.93
C GLN A 59 -1.71 10.93 -3.95
N LEU A 60 -2.50 11.39 -4.93
CA LEU A 60 -2.11 12.42 -5.91
C LEU A 60 -1.78 13.74 -5.23
#